data_AF-A0A504L369-F1
#
_entry.id   AF-A0A504L369-F1
#
_cell.length_a   1.000
_cell.length_b   1.000
_cell.length_c   1.000
_cell.angle_alpha   90.00
_cell.angle_beta   90.00
_cell.angle_gamma   90.00
#
_symmetry.space_group_name_H-M   'P 1'
#
loop_
_entity.id
_entity.type
_entity.pdbx_description
1 polymer ?
#
loop_
_entity_poly.entity_id
_entity_poly.type
_entity_poly.pdbx_seq_one_letter_code
_entity_poly.pdbx_strand_id
1 'polypeptide(L)'
;MAARSRSIPPPTMIDRDMPHQVALPDDICTAHNFTLIRRFLEEQGLFCRTRSVIAIWEDGKQEQWRLHCFADRDAAAAFLGHFGGIMFDPKRDRENGRARGAWRRKGIYRRIFDIGPLSVPEPLRN
;
A
#
# COMPACT_ATOMS: atom_id res chain seq x y z
N MET A 1 -14.22 -13.91 32.55
CA MET A 1 -13.30 -12.86 32.05
C MET A 1 -13.45 -12.79 30.54
N ALA A 2 -14.01 -11.71 30.00
CA ALA A 2 -14.20 -11.57 28.56
C ALA A 2 -12.85 -11.40 27.87
N ALA A 3 -12.54 -12.28 26.91
CA ALA A 3 -11.35 -12.21 26.09
C ALA A 3 -11.33 -10.85 25.38
N ARG A 4 -10.32 -10.03 25.71
CA ARG A 4 -10.11 -8.72 25.10
C ARG A 4 -10.05 -8.88 23.58
N SER A 5 -10.98 -8.21 22.90
CA SER A 5 -11.02 -8.05 21.46
C SER A 5 -9.62 -7.77 20.92
N ARG A 6 -9.19 -8.48 19.88
CA ARG A 6 -7.99 -8.14 19.09
C ARG A 6 -8.21 -6.78 18.45
N SER A 7 -8.01 -5.71 19.22
CA SER A 7 -8.10 -4.34 18.77
C SER A 7 -7.14 -4.19 17.60
N ILE A 8 -7.67 -3.85 16.43
CA ILE A 8 -6.85 -3.41 15.29
C ILE A 8 -5.95 -2.30 15.85
N PRO A 9 -4.62 -2.49 15.89
CA PRO A 9 -3.73 -1.50 16.48
C PRO A 9 -3.97 -0.16 15.79
N PRO A 10 -3.99 0.93 16.57
CA PRO A 10 -4.27 2.25 16.03
C PRO A 10 -3.27 2.56 14.91
N PRO A 11 -3.67 3.34 13.88
CA PRO A 11 -2.83 3.67 12.73
C PRO A 11 -1.40 4.10 13.09
N THR A 12 -1.27 4.82 14.22
CA THR A 12 -0.02 5.33 14.78
C THR A 12 0.93 4.25 15.31
N MET A 13 0.39 3.11 15.76
CA MET A 13 1.20 1.97 16.22
C MET A 13 1.77 1.22 15.02
N ILE A 14 0.97 1.00 13.97
CA ILE A 14 1.47 0.40 12.72
C ILE A 14 2.55 1.29 12.08
N ASP A 15 2.38 2.61 12.08
CA ASP A 15 3.42 3.50 11.52
C ASP A 15 4.71 3.53 12.35
N ARG A 16 4.63 3.19 13.65
CA ARG A 16 5.79 3.09 14.55
C ARG A 16 6.52 1.76 14.37
N ASP A 17 5.78 0.66 14.30
CA ASP A 17 6.33 -0.70 14.18
C ASP A 17 6.68 -1.07 12.72
N MET A 18 6.01 -0.45 11.74
CA MET A 18 6.15 -0.72 10.31
C MET A 18 6.24 0.59 9.51
N PRO A 19 7.32 1.36 9.68
CA PRO A 19 7.46 2.68 9.08
C PRO A 19 7.71 2.64 7.56
N HIS A 20 8.16 1.50 7.02
CA HIS A 20 8.49 1.37 5.61
C HIS A 20 7.27 0.89 4.83
N GLN A 21 6.59 1.81 4.14
CA GLN A 21 5.33 1.52 3.46
C GLN A 21 5.49 1.71 1.96
N VAL A 22 5.02 0.74 1.18
CA VAL A 22 5.00 0.80 -0.29
C VAL A 22 3.55 0.79 -0.77
N ALA A 23 3.16 1.78 -1.55
CA ALA A 23 1.83 1.95 -2.09
C ALA A 23 1.73 1.38 -3.51
N LEU A 24 0.72 0.54 -3.74
CA LEU A 24 0.31 0.04 -5.05
C LEU A 24 -1.16 0.42 -5.34
N PRO A 25 -1.55 0.68 -6.60
CA PRO A 25 -2.96 0.86 -6.94
C PRO A 25 -3.77 -0.39 -6.56
N ASP A 26 -4.93 -0.21 -5.93
CA ASP A 26 -5.71 -1.34 -5.42
C ASP A 26 -6.24 -2.23 -6.55
N ASP A 27 -6.60 -1.64 -7.70
CA ASP A 27 -7.02 -2.34 -8.92
C ASP A 27 -5.95 -3.33 -9.44
N ILE A 28 -4.66 -2.98 -9.29
CA ILE A 28 -3.54 -3.87 -9.63
C ILE A 28 -3.44 -5.02 -8.63
N CYS A 29 -3.76 -4.81 -7.36
CA CYS A 29 -3.59 -5.78 -6.29
C CYS A 29 -4.73 -6.81 -6.17
N THR A 30 -5.35 -7.19 -7.30
CA THR A 30 -6.52 -8.07 -7.39
C THR A 30 -6.20 -9.41 -8.06
N ALA A 31 -7.06 -10.41 -7.87
CA ALA A 31 -7.02 -11.71 -8.56
C ALA A 31 -5.61 -12.36 -8.61
N HIS A 32 -5.10 -12.65 -9.80
CA HIS A 32 -3.81 -13.29 -10.03
C HIS A 32 -2.64 -12.51 -9.40
N ASN A 33 -2.67 -11.17 -9.49
CA ASN A 33 -1.64 -10.31 -8.94
C ASN A 33 -1.57 -10.39 -7.41
N PHE A 34 -2.72 -10.54 -6.74
CA PHE A 34 -2.73 -10.77 -5.30
C PHE A 34 -2.02 -12.08 -4.93
N THR A 35 -2.21 -13.14 -5.73
CA THR A 35 -1.50 -14.41 -5.54
C THR A 35 0.00 -14.26 -5.79
N LEU A 36 0.43 -13.51 -6.80
CA LEU A 36 1.86 -13.24 -7.06
C LEU A 36 2.51 -12.48 -5.89
N ILE A 37 1.84 -11.43 -5.40
CA ILE A 37 2.31 -10.67 -4.24
C ILE A 37 2.45 -11.57 -3.00
N ARG A 38 1.46 -12.42 -2.72
CA ARG A 38 1.52 -13.34 -1.58
C ARG A 38 2.64 -14.36 -1.72
N ARG A 39 2.79 -14.99 -2.88
CA ARG A 39 3.87 -15.95 -3.13
C ARG A 39 5.24 -15.34 -2.95
N PHE A 40 5.48 -14.16 -3.52
CA PHE A 40 6.75 -13.44 -3.32
C PHE A 40 7.07 -13.22 -1.84
N LEU A 41 6.08 -12.78 -1.05
CA LEU A 41 6.26 -12.57 0.38
C LEU A 41 6.57 -13.89 1.11
N GLU A 42 5.88 -14.97 0.76
CA GLU A 42 6.09 -16.30 1.34
C GLU A 42 7.48 -16.87 0.97
N GLU A 43 7.89 -16.77 -0.29
CA GLU A 43 9.19 -17.24 -0.81
C GLU A 43 10.36 -16.48 -0.20
N GLN A 44 10.21 -15.17 0.04
CA GLN A 44 11.22 -14.34 0.69
C GLN A 44 11.14 -14.40 2.24
N GLY A 45 10.17 -15.14 2.80
CA GLY A 45 9.95 -15.18 4.26
C GLY A 45 9.58 -13.83 4.87
N LEU A 46 9.03 -12.91 4.07
CA LEU A 46 8.69 -11.56 4.47
C LEU A 46 7.27 -11.47 5.00
N PHE A 47 7.10 -10.75 6.10
CA PHE A 47 5.79 -10.40 6.61
C PHE A 47 5.49 -8.92 6.36
N CYS A 48 4.37 -8.66 5.69
CA CYS A 48 3.86 -7.30 5.52
C CYS A 48 2.41 -7.19 6.00
N ARG A 49 2.02 -5.99 6.41
CA ARG A 49 0.63 -5.68 6.75
C ARG A 49 0.02 -4.78 5.68
N THR A 50 -1.13 -5.17 5.16
CA THR A 50 -1.83 -4.38 4.14
C THR A 50 -2.81 -3.38 4.74
N ARG A 51 -2.87 -2.17 4.17
CA ARG A 51 -3.86 -1.13 4.52
C ARG A 51 -4.34 -0.41 3.27
N SER A 52 -5.58 0.07 3.27
CA SER A 52 -6.09 0.88 2.16
C SER A 52 -5.99 2.38 2.48
N VAL A 53 -5.69 3.17 1.46
CA VAL A 53 -5.75 4.63 1.46
C VAL A 53 -6.39 5.13 0.17
N ILE A 54 -7.01 6.30 0.22
CA ILE A 54 -7.58 7.00 -0.92
C ILE A 54 -6.58 8.07 -1.33
N ALA A 55 -5.92 7.88 -2.46
CA ALA A 55 -5.08 8.90 -3.07
C ALA A 55 -5.97 9.97 -3.69
N ILE A 56 -5.76 11.24 -3.34
CA ILE A 56 -6.52 12.39 -3.81
C ILE A 56 -5.55 13.34 -4.51
N TRP A 57 -5.80 13.62 -5.79
CA TRP A 57 -5.00 14.56 -6.60
C TRP A 57 -5.57 15.97 -6.57
N GLU A 58 -4.77 16.95 -6.99
CA GLU A 58 -5.15 18.38 -7.03
C GLU A 58 -6.35 18.65 -7.95
N ASP A 59 -6.55 17.84 -8.99
CA ASP A 59 -7.70 17.87 -9.90
C ASP A 59 -8.99 17.31 -9.27
N GLY A 60 -8.95 16.89 -7.99
CA GLY A 60 -10.08 16.30 -7.28
C GLY A 60 -10.31 14.81 -7.57
N LYS A 61 -9.56 14.23 -8.52
CA LYS A 61 -9.59 12.78 -8.79
C LYS A 61 -9.13 11.98 -7.58
N GLN A 62 -9.79 10.84 -7.35
CA GLN A 62 -9.51 9.94 -6.24
C GLN A 62 -9.30 8.53 -6.75
N GLU A 63 -8.36 7.81 -6.14
CA GLU A 63 -8.08 6.41 -6.46
C GLU A 63 -7.78 5.63 -5.19
N GLN A 64 -8.22 4.38 -5.13
CA GLN A 64 -7.93 3.50 -4.00
C GLN A 64 -6.54 2.86 -4.17
N TRP A 65 -5.74 2.95 -3.13
CA TRP A 65 -4.38 2.42 -3.08
C TRP A 65 -4.22 1.49 -1.88
N ARG A 66 -3.43 0.44 -2.06
CA ARG A 66 -3.05 -0.52 -1.03
C ARG A 66 -1.61 -0.27 -0.59
N LEU A 67 -1.44 0.02 0.69
CA LEU A 67 -0.16 0.12 1.37
C LEU A 67 0.27 -1.26 1.85
N HIS A 68 1.48 -1.65 1.50
CA HIS A 68 2.20 -2.79 2.06
C HIS A 68 3.19 -2.24 3.08
N CYS A 69 2.87 -2.40 4.37
CA CYS A 69 3.67 -1.93 5.49
C CYS A 69 4.68 -3.03 5.89
N PHE A 70 5.96 -2.66 5.99
CA PHE A 70 7.06 -3.50 6.40
C PHE A 70 7.74 -2.91 7.64
N ALA A 71 8.17 -3.79 8.54
CA ALA A 71 9.00 -3.40 9.69
C ALA A 71 10.43 -3.09 9.26
N ASP A 72 10.95 -3.86 8.30
CA ASP A 72 12.31 -3.76 7.81
C ASP A 72 12.40 -2.95 6.51
N ARG A 73 13.45 -2.13 6.39
CA ARG A 73 13.70 -1.27 5.22
C ARG A 73 14.10 -2.09 4.00
N ASP A 74 14.91 -3.12 4.19
CA ASP A 74 15.40 -3.98 3.13
C ASP A 74 14.26 -4.80 2.54
N ALA A 75 13.35 -5.31 3.38
CA ALA A 75 12.11 -5.95 2.96
C ALA A 75 11.24 -5.02 2.08
N ALA A 76 11.07 -3.75 2.48
CA ALA A 76 10.35 -2.77 1.68
C ALA A 76 11.07 -2.45 0.37
N ALA A 77 12.40 -2.37 0.38
CA ALA A 77 13.22 -2.12 -0.81
C ALA A 77 13.18 -3.29 -1.79
N ALA A 78 13.22 -4.53 -1.29
CA ALA A 78 13.07 -5.74 -2.11
C ALA A 78 11.69 -5.80 -2.76
N PHE A 79 10.63 -5.50 -2.00
CA PHE A 79 9.27 -5.42 -2.53
C PHE A 79 9.13 -4.33 -3.60
N LEU A 80 9.65 -3.12 -3.31
CA LEU A 80 9.65 -2.00 -4.25
C LEU A 80 10.49 -2.30 -5.50
N GLY A 81 11.63 -2.97 -5.36
CA GLY A 81 12.50 -3.34 -6.47
C GLY A 81 11.88 -4.41 -7.37
N HIS A 82 11.11 -5.34 -6.79
CA HIS A 82 10.47 -6.41 -7.54
C HIS A 82 9.15 -5.97 -8.20
N PHE A 83 8.25 -5.35 -7.43
CA PHE A 83 6.91 -4.98 -7.92
C PHE A 83 6.81 -3.54 -8.42
N GLY A 84 7.76 -2.68 -8.07
CA GLY A 84 7.60 -1.24 -8.20
C GLY A 84 6.67 -0.68 -7.12
N GLY A 85 6.02 0.43 -7.44
CA GLY A 85 5.13 1.15 -6.54
C GLY A 85 5.65 2.53 -6.17
N ILE A 86 5.02 3.11 -5.17
CA ILE A 86 5.40 4.42 -4.64
C ILE A 86 5.70 4.28 -3.16
N MET A 87 6.89 4.72 -2.75
CA MET A 87 7.27 4.80 -1.34
C MET A 87 6.34 5.78 -0.61
N PHE A 88 5.68 5.31 0.43
CA PHE A 88 4.74 6.07 1.25
C PHE A 88 5.40 6.40 2.59
N ASP A 89 5.55 7.69 2.89
CA ASP A 89 6.09 8.17 4.16
C ASP A 89 4.92 8.49 5.11
N PRO A 90 4.62 7.64 6.11
CA PRO A 90 3.48 7.86 6.98
C PRO A 90 3.54 9.17 7.77
N LYS A 91 4.73 9.74 8.03
CA LYS A 91 4.84 11.02 8.74
C LYS A 91 4.41 12.17 7.85
N ARG A 92 4.90 12.17 6.60
CA ARG A 92 4.66 13.23 5.64
C ARG A 92 3.30 13.09 4.95
N ASP A 93 3.02 11.91 4.43
CA ASP A 93 1.87 11.62 3.57
C ASP A 93 0.54 11.49 4.33
N ARG A 94 0.57 11.24 5.64
CA ARG A 94 -0.63 11.34 6.49
C ARG A 94 -0.86 12.71 7.12
N GLU A 95 -0.12 13.73 6.69
CA GLU A 95 -0.24 15.08 7.24
C GLU A 95 -0.13 15.09 8.78
N ASN A 96 0.86 14.36 9.34
CA ASN A 96 1.02 14.12 10.77
C ASN A 96 -0.20 13.45 11.46
N GLY A 97 -0.89 12.55 10.76
CA GLY A 97 -2.05 11.82 11.29
C GLY A 97 -3.40 12.53 11.12
N ARG A 98 -3.41 13.70 10.46
CA ARG A 98 -4.64 14.42 10.12
C ARG A 98 -5.41 13.72 8.98
N ALA A 99 -4.68 13.12 8.05
CA ALA A 99 -5.28 12.39 6.93
C ALA A 99 -5.60 10.95 7.37
N ARG A 100 -6.83 10.72 7.83
CA ARG A 100 -7.33 9.39 8.26
C ARG A 100 -7.68 8.52 7.05
N GLY A 101 -6.66 8.12 6.29
CA GLY A 101 -6.81 7.28 5.11
C GLY A 101 -6.89 8.05 3.79
N ALA A 102 -6.84 9.38 3.81
CA ALA A 102 -6.57 10.17 2.62
C ALA A 102 -5.06 10.32 2.40
N TRP A 103 -4.63 10.29 1.15
CA TRP A 103 -3.26 10.56 0.74
C TRP A 103 -3.27 11.64 -0.34
N ARG A 104 -2.87 12.87 0.03
CA ARG A 104 -2.86 14.00 -0.91
C ARG A 104 -1.65 13.92 -1.82
N ARG A 105 -1.90 13.67 -3.10
CA ARG A 105 -0.91 13.56 -4.16
C ARG A 105 -0.78 14.90 -4.87
N LYS A 106 0.46 15.35 -5.04
CA LYS A 106 0.78 16.50 -5.91
C LYS A 106 0.96 16.03 -7.35
N GLY A 107 0.58 16.89 -8.30
CA GLY A 107 0.74 16.66 -9.73
C GLY A 107 -0.50 16.07 -10.42
N ILE A 108 -0.30 15.67 -11.68
CA ILE A 108 -1.39 15.20 -12.55
C ILE A 108 -1.67 13.72 -12.27
N TYR A 109 -2.94 13.37 -12.08
CA TYR A 109 -3.37 11.98 -11.98
C TYR A 109 -3.06 11.23 -13.28
N ARG A 110 -2.35 10.11 -13.15
CA ARG A 110 -2.15 9.12 -14.21
C ARG A 110 -2.48 7.76 -13.64
N ARG A 111 -3.49 7.11 -14.23
CA ARG A 111 -3.86 5.73 -13.88
C ARG A 111 -2.69 4.82 -14.27
N ILE A 112 -2.30 3.94 -13.35
CA ILE A 112 -1.22 2.98 -13.57
C ILE A 112 -1.87 1.65 -13.96
N PHE A 113 -1.63 1.22 -15.20
CA PHE A 113 -2.12 -0.06 -15.70
C PHE A 113 -1.12 -1.20 -15.52
N ASP A 114 0.17 -0.88 -15.43
CA ASP A 114 1.25 -1.85 -15.36
C ASP A 114 2.33 -1.33 -14.40
N ILE A 115 2.81 -2.20 -13.50
CA ILE A 115 3.85 -1.90 -12.53
C ILE A 115 4.69 -3.15 -12.25
N GLY A 116 5.95 -3.12 -12.68
CA GLY A 116 6.82 -4.30 -12.61
C GLY A 116 6.17 -5.52 -13.30
N PRO A 117 6.07 -6.67 -12.61
CA PRO A 117 5.41 -7.88 -13.12
C PRO A 117 3.88 -7.86 -12.96
N LEU A 118 3.29 -6.80 -12.40
CA LEU A 118 1.86 -6.71 -12.14
C LEU A 118 1.17 -5.85 -13.19
N SER A 119 0.09 -6.37 -13.76
CA SER A 119 -0.73 -5.68 -14.75
C SER A 119 -2.18 -5.69 -14.31
N VAL A 120 -2.87 -4.54 -14.38
CA VAL A 120 -4.32 -4.46 -14.16
C VAL A 120 -4.99 -5.48 -15.08
N PRO A 121 -5.80 -6.42 -14.55
CA PRO A 121 -6.53 -7.38 -15.36
C PRO A 121 -7.34 -6.67 -16.46
N GLU A 122 -7.37 -7.23 -17.67
CA GLU A 122 -8.08 -6.64 -18.82
C GLU A 122 -9.51 -6.16 -18.50
N PRO A 123 -10.34 -6.89 -17.71
CA PRO A 123 -11.69 -6.44 -17.36
C PRO A 123 -11.74 -5.13 -16.57
N LEU A 124 -10.64 -4.72 -15.94
CA LEU A 124 -10.53 -3.50 -15.12
C LEU A 124 -9.84 -2.34 -15.85
N ARG A 125 -9.41 -2.54 -17.11
CA ARG A 125 -8.72 -1.53 -17.94
C ARG A 125 -9.65 -0.55 -18.66
N ASN A 126 -10.97 -0.75 -18.56
CA ASN A 126 -11.98 0.13 -19.16
C ASN A 126 -11.97 1.55 -18.56
#